data_AF-A0A7C2M550-F1
#
_entry.id   AF-A0A7C2M550-F1
#
_cell.length_a   1.000
_cell.length_b   1.000
_cell.length_c   1.000
_cell.angle_alpha   90.00
_cell.angle_beta   90.00
_cell.angle_gamma   90.00
#
_symmetry.space_group_name_H-M   'P 1'
#
loop_
_entity.id
_entity.type
_entity.pdbx_description
1 polymer ?
#
loop_
_entity_poly.entity_id
_entity_poly.type
_entity_poly.pdbx_seq_one_letter_code
_entity_poly.pdbx_strand_id
1 'polypeptide(L)'
;MPKVSNWWGLLSIPILTWLLLSIIQKRKTKTNEKKTISKLEIYGFIGGSLFGIAMTILFLFNESNLSFYLLLLTSILALFIPIYKPEYYLGFILSMIYGFGGILPAVIGLFLIAIYAFEYCVIRKAFLKYHNQTC
;
A
#
# COMPACT_ATOMS: atom_id res chain seq x y z
N MET A 1 5.63 8.49 25.42
CA MET A 1 4.70 7.34 25.30
C MET A 1 5.47 6.05 25.57
N PRO A 2 4.87 5.00 26.15
CA PRO A 2 5.61 3.97 26.90
C PRO A 2 6.52 3.13 25.99
N LYS A 3 7.78 2.95 26.43
CA LYS A 3 8.90 2.27 25.72
C LYS A 3 8.65 0.78 25.41
N VAL A 4 7.57 0.19 25.92
CA VAL A 4 7.29 -1.25 25.87
C VAL A 4 6.54 -1.67 24.59
N SER A 5 5.77 -0.77 23.97
CA SER A 5 4.98 -1.08 22.76
C SER A 5 5.81 -1.21 21.48
N ASN A 6 7.06 -0.74 21.47
CA ASN A 6 7.86 -0.66 20.24
C ASN A 6 8.64 -1.94 19.91
N TRP A 7 8.76 -2.89 20.85
CA TRP A 7 9.44 -4.16 20.63
C TRP A 7 8.68 -5.08 19.68
N TRP A 8 7.35 -5.09 19.81
CA TRP A 8 6.48 -5.79 18.86
C TRP A 8 6.56 -5.17 17.47
N GLY A 9 6.71 -3.84 17.39
CA GLY A 9 7.05 -3.14 16.14
C GLY A 9 8.35 -3.67 15.53
N LEU A 10 9.43 -3.69 16.32
CA LEU A 10 10.76 -4.13 15.88
C LEU A 10 10.77 -5.54 15.27
N LEU A 11 10.01 -6.49 15.83
CA LEU A 11 9.94 -7.87 15.34
C LEU A 11 8.88 -8.06 14.25
N SER A 12 7.77 -7.31 14.32
CA SER A 12 6.71 -7.36 13.29
C SER A 12 7.21 -6.87 11.93
N ILE A 13 8.08 -5.86 11.88
CA ILE A 13 8.60 -5.27 10.64
C ILE A 13 9.38 -6.26 9.78
N PRO A 14 10.41 -6.98 10.26
CA PRO A 14 11.14 -7.94 9.45
C PRO A 14 10.23 -9.08 8.98
N ILE A 15 9.27 -9.50 9.81
CA ILE A 15 8.28 -10.53 9.44
C ILE A 15 7.35 -10.03 8.33
N LEU A 16 6.76 -8.84 8.48
CA LEU A 16 5.91 -8.22 7.46
C LEU A 16 6.69 -8.03 6.15
N THR A 17 7.89 -7.46 6.23
CA THR A 17 8.75 -7.24 5.06
C THR A 17 9.04 -8.56 4.35
N TRP A 18 9.40 -9.61 5.10
CA TRP A 18 9.63 -10.94 4.55
C TRP A 18 8.37 -11.51 3.88
N LEU A 19 7.21 -11.42 4.54
CA LEU A 19 5.94 -11.92 4.01
C LEU A 19 5.55 -11.19 2.72
N LEU A 20 5.61 -9.86 2.70
CA LEU A 20 5.28 -9.07 1.51
C LEU A 20 6.25 -9.39 0.35
N LEU A 21 7.55 -9.47 0.61
CA LEU A 21 8.54 -9.86 -0.41
C LEU A 21 8.29 -11.29 -0.93
N SER A 22 7.95 -12.22 -0.05
CA SER A 22 7.61 -13.59 -0.42
C SER A 22 6.35 -13.65 -1.31
N ILE A 23 5.35 -12.80 -1.03
CA ILE A 23 4.13 -12.69 -1.85
C ILE A 23 4.48 -12.14 -3.23
N ILE A 24 5.31 -11.09 -3.31
CA ILE A 24 5.79 -10.50 -4.58
C ILE A 24 6.53 -11.56 -5.40
N GLN A 25 7.43 -12.32 -4.77
CA GLN A 25 8.19 -13.37 -5.44
C GLN A 25 7.31 -14.52 -5.94
N LYS A 26 6.35 -14.98 -5.12
CA LYS A 26 5.35 -15.99 -5.52
C LYS A 26 4.49 -15.54 -6.70
N ARG A 27 4.15 -14.24 -6.77
CA ARG A 27 3.42 -13.66 -7.90
C ARG A 27 4.24 -13.75 -9.20
N LYS A 28 5.52 -13.40 -9.15
CA LYS A 28 6.42 -13.49 -10.32
C LYS A 28 6.58 -14.92 -10.85
N THR A 29 6.75 -15.88 -9.95
CA THR A 29 6.88 -17.30 -10.35
C THR A 29 5.62 -17.82 -11.04
N LYS A 30 4.43 -17.28 -10.70
CA LYS A 30 3.16 -17.67 -11.33
C LYS A 30 2.99 -17.04 -12.71
N THR A 31 3.52 -15.84 -12.93
CA THR A 31 3.40 -15.10 -14.20
C THR A 31 4.57 -15.36 -15.16
N ASN A 32 5.51 -16.28 -14.85
CA ASN A 32 6.75 -16.50 -15.60
C ASN A 32 7.58 -15.20 -15.80
N GLU A 33 7.40 -14.21 -14.92
CA GLU A 33 8.18 -12.98 -14.96
C GLU A 33 9.60 -13.23 -14.44
N LYS A 34 10.59 -12.51 -14.97
CA LYS A 34 11.98 -12.60 -14.52
C LYS A 34 12.04 -12.34 -13.00
N LYS A 35 12.87 -13.12 -12.29
CA LYS A 35 13.10 -12.97 -10.83
C LYS A 35 13.70 -11.62 -10.43
N THR A 36 14.14 -10.80 -11.38
CA THR A 36 14.67 -9.46 -11.16
C THR A 36 13.60 -8.48 -10.68
N ILE A 37 13.96 -7.53 -9.81
CA ILE A 37 13.08 -6.43 -9.41
C ILE A 37 12.75 -5.57 -10.64
N SER A 38 11.47 -5.36 -10.92
CA SER A 38 11.04 -4.54 -12.05
C SER A 38 11.02 -3.06 -11.67
N LYS A 39 11.18 -2.16 -12.65
CA LYS A 39 11.07 -0.71 -12.41
C LYS A 39 9.72 -0.33 -11.80
N LEU A 40 8.63 -0.99 -12.22
CA LEU A 40 7.28 -0.78 -11.71
C LEU A 40 7.15 -1.09 -10.21
N GLU A 41 7.84 -2.13 -9.72
CA GLU A 41 7.84 -2.48 -8.30
C GLU A 41 8.59 -1.43 -7.46
N ILE A 42 9.70 -0.92 -7.99
CA ILE A 42 10.45 0.17 -7.35
C ILE A 42 9.60 1.44 -7.30
N TYR A 43 8.94 1.80 -8.41
CA TYR A 43 8.04 2.96 -8.42
C TYR A 43 6.86 2.78 -7.48
N GLY A 44 6.30 1.57 -7.37
CA GLY A 44 5.24 1.28 -6.40
C GLY A 44 5.72 1.44 -4.96
N PHE A 45 6.89 0.91 -4.64
CA PHE A 45 7.52 1.06 -3.34
C PHE A 45 7.79 2.53 -2.98
N ILE A 46 8.37 3.29 -3.92
CA ILE A 46 8.63 4.73 -3.75
C ILE A 46 7.32 5.49 -3.57
N GLY A 47 6.31 5.23 -4.40
CA GLY A 47 5.00 5.87 -4.30
C GLY A 47 4.31 5.60 -2.96
N GLY A 48 4.30 4.35 -2.51
CA GLY A 48 3.78 3.99 -1.19
C GLY A 48 4.56 4.65 -0.04
N SER A 49 5.87 4.78 -0.18
CA SER A 49 6.72 5.45 0.80
C SER A 49 6.43 6.95 0.87
N LEU A 50 6.34 7.63 -0.26
CA LEU A 50 6.00 9.05 -0.32
C LEU A 50 4.62 9.33 0.30
N PHE A 51 3.63 8.49 0.01
CA PHE A 51 2.31 8.59 0.62
C PHE A 51 2.37 8.40 2.15
N GLY A 52 3.10 7.39 2.63
CA GLY A 52 3.29 7.15 4.06
C GLY A 52 4.03 8.28 4.77
N ILE A 53 5.08 8.85 4.16
CA ILE A 53 5.81 10.01 4.69
C ILE A 53 4.88 11.22 4.78
N ALA A 54 4.17 11.55 3.70
CA ALA A 54 3.26 12.69 3.68
C ALA A 54 2.16 12.56 4.74
N MET A 55 1.53 11.39 4.84
CA MET A 55 0.52 11.13 5.87
C MET A 55 1.10 11.20 7.30
N THR A 56 2.32 10.73 7.51
CA THR A 56 3.00 10.83 8.82
C THR A 56 3.27 12.29 9.19
N ILE A 57 3.79 13.08 8.25
CA ILE A 57 4.04 14.51 8.43
C ILE A 57 2.72 15.23 8.76
N LEU A 58 1.68 15.06 7.95
CA LEU A 58 0.38 15.72 8.15
C LEU A 58 -0.22 15.38 9.52
N PHE A 59 -0.09 14.14 9.97
CA PHE A 59 -0.52 13.75 11.31
C PHE A 59 0.29 14.42 12.41
N LEU A 60 1.62 14.51 12.28
CA LEU A 60 2.48 15.19 13.25
C LEU A 60 2.16 16.69 13.35
N PHE A 61 1.74 17.32 12.25
CA PHE A 61 1.26 18.71 12.22
C PHE A 61 -0.22 18.86 12.62
N ASN A 62 -0.90 17.78 12.98
CA ASN A 62 -2.31 17.75 13.39
C ASN A 62 -3.29 18.27 12.30
N GLU A 63 -2.87 18.19 11.04
CA GLU A 63 -3.61 18.66 9.85
C GLU A 63 -4.59 17.60 9.34
N SER A 64 -5.61 17.29 10.15
CA SER A 64 -6.59 16.24 9.88
C SER A 64 -7.32 16.37 8.53
N ASN A 65 -7.63 17.60 8.11
CA ASN A 65 -8.28 17.87 6.83
C ASN A 65 -7.40 17.47 5.64
N LEU A 66 -6.11 17.81 5.69
CA LEU A 66 -5.16 17.47 4.62
C LEU A 66 -4.91 15.96 4.57
N SER A 67 -4.83 15.28 5.71
CA SER A 67 -4.74 13.82 5.75
C SER A 67 -5.96 13.16 5.08
N PHE A 68 -7.16 13.69 5.34
CA PHE A 68 -8.38 13.21 4.68
C PHE A 68 -8.35 13.43 3.17
N TYR A 69 -7.96 14.62 2.70
CA TYR A 69 -7.84 14.88 1.27
C TYR A 69 -6.80 14.00 0.59
N LEU A 70 -5.69 13.68 1.28
CA LEU A 70 -4.66 12.81 0.75
C LEU A 70 -5.15 11.35 0.62
N LEU A 71 -5.91 10.86 1.59
CA LEU A 71 -6.62 9.57 1.52
C LEU A 71 -7.63 9.55 0.37
N LEU A 72 -8.43 10.61 0.22
CA LEU A 72 -9.43 10.73 -0.84
C LEU A 72 -8.77 10.75 -2.22
N LEU A 73 -7.70 11.52 -2.39
CA LEU A 73 -6.93 11.58 -3.63
C LEU A 73 -6.37 10.20 -4.00
N THR A 74 -5.85 9.48 -3.02
CA THR A 74 -5.30 8.13 -3.24
C THR A 74 -6.37 7.12 -3.61
N SER A 75 -7.57 7.24 -3.03
CA SER A 75 -8.74 6.43 -3.40
C SER A 75 -9.15 6.70 -4.86
N ILE A 76 -9.19 7.98 -5.27
CA ILE A 76 -9.44 8.33 -6.68
C ILE A 76 -8.34 7.80 -7.60
N LEU A 77 -7.07 7.78 -7.18
CA LEU A 77 -5.99 7.19 -7.98
C LEU A 77 -6.09 5.66 -8.06
N ALA A 78 -6.57 5.00 -7.00
CA ALA A 78 -6.73 3.55 -6.94
C ALA A 78 -7.76 3.02 -7.95
N LEU A 79 -8.67 3.87 -8.40
CA LEU A 79 -9.60 3.60 -9.49
C LEU A 79 -8.89 3.28 -10.82
N PHE A 80 -7.77 3.94 -11.10
CA PHE A 80 -7.05 3.80 -12.37
C PHE A 80 -5.75 2.99 -12.24
N ILE A 81 -5.10 3.07 -11.09
CA ILE A 81 -3.79 2.46 -10.83
C ILE A 81 -3.98 1.36 -9.77
N PRO A 82 -3.38 0.17 -9.94
CA PRO A 82 -3.49 -0.91 -8.96
C PRO A 82 -2.63 -0.64 -7.71
N ILE A 83 -3.04 0.34 -6.89
CA ILE A 83 -2.35 0.77 -5.65
C ILE A 83 -2.41 -0.33 -4.56
N TYR A 84 -3.36 -1.25 -4.66
CA TYR A 84 -3.49 -2.40 -3.77
C TYR A 84 -2.34 -3.43 -3.86
N LYS A 85 -1.38 -3.25 -4.79
CA LYS A 85 -0.25 -4.17 -4.92
C LYS A 85 0.68 -4.09 -3.68
N PRO A 86 1.29 -5.22 -3.30
CA PRO A 86 2.11 -5.31 -2.08
C PRO A 86 3.31 -4.36 -2.03
N GLU A 87 3.85 -3.89 -3.16
CA GLU A 87 5.01 -2.98 -3.13
C GLU A 87 4.66 -1.62 -2.53
N TYR A 88 3.46 -1.09 -2.85
CA TYR A 88 2.95 0.15 -2.27
C TYR A 88 2.72 0.00 -0.76
N TYR A 89 2.16 -1.13 -0.35
CA TYR A 89 1.92 -1.44 1.07
C TYR A 89 3.21 -1.47 1.88
N LEU A 90 4.26 -2.08 1.31
CA LEU A 90 5.57 -2.19 1.95
C LEU A 90 6.15 -0.80 2.20
N GLY A 91 6.14 0.08 1.19
CA GLY A 91 6.59 1.46 1.32
C GLY A 91 5.80 2.27 2.35
N PHE A 92 4.48 2.12 2.34
CA PHE A 92 3.58 2.77 3.30
C PHE A 92 3.89 2.38 4.74
N ILE A 93 3.96 1.08 5.04
CA ILE A 93 4.28 0.59 6.39
C ILE A 93 5.67 1.10 6.81
N LEU A 94 6.68 0.95 5.95
CA LEU A 94 8.05 1.35 6.29
C LEU A 94 8.16 2.82 6.68
N SER A 95 7.40 3.67 6.00
CA SER A 95 7.41 5.11 6.25
C SER A 95 6.63 5.50 7.51
N MET A 96 5.52 4.81 7.77
CA MET A 96 4.62 5.08 8.89
C MET A 96 5.14 4.62 10.26
N ILE A 97 6.10 3.70 10.29
CA ILE A 97 6.70 3.17 11.53
C ILE A 97 7.24 4.30 12.42
N TYR A 98 7.84 5.33 11.81
CA TYR A 98 8.43 6.44 12.56
C TYR A 98 7.38 7.31 13.27
N GLY A 99 6.17 7.41 12.72
CA GLY A 99 5.08 8.21 13.31
C GLY A 99 4.22 7.43 14.30
N PHE A 100 3.84 6.20 13.94
CA PHE A 100 2.77 5.46 14.61
C PHE A 100 3.20 4.08 15.13
N GLY A 101 4.45 3.66 14.90
CA GLY A 101 4.93 2.30 15.16
C GLY A 101 4.52 1.31 14.06
N GLY A 102 4.84 0.03 14.25
CA GLY A 102 4.67 -1.00 13.21
C GLY A 102 3.26 -1.59 13.06
N ILE A 103 2.53 -1.78 14.18
CA ILE A 103 1.29 -2.57 14.16
C ILE A 103 0.10 -1.79 13.61
N LEU A 104 -0.02 -0.50 13.97
CA LEU A 104 -1.19 0.32 13.64
C LEU A 104 -1.27 0.61 12.13
N PRO A 105 -0.18 1.04 11.46
CA PRO A 105 -0.18 1.23 10.02
C PRO A 105 -0.36 -0.07 9.25
N ALA A 106 0.11 -1.20 9.79
CA ALA A 106 -0.10 -2.50 9.15
C ALA A 106 -1.59 -2.86 9.13
N VAL A 107 -2.28 -2.80 10.27
CA VAL A 107 -3.71 -3.13 10.33
C VAL A 107 -4.52 -2.18 9.45
N ILE A 108 -4.34 -0.86 9.60
CA ILE A 108 -5.08 0.14 8.83
C ILE A 108 -4.74 0.05 7.33
N GLY A 109 -3.46 -0.12 6.99
CA GLY A 109 -3.03 -0.24 5.60
C GLY A 109 -3.62 -1.47 4.91
N LEU A 110 -3.81 -2.59 5.63
CA LEU A 110 -4.49 -3.77 5.09
C LEU A 110 -5.95 -3.46 4.72
N PHE A 111 -6.66 -2.73 5.59
CA PHE A 111 -8.02 -2.26 5.28
C PHE A 111 -8.04 -1.34 4.05
N LEU A 112 -7.12 -0.38 3.96
CA LEU A 112 -7.01 0.52 2.80
C LEU A 112 -6.76 -0.26 1.51
N ILE A 113 -5.89 -1.26 1.54
CA ILE A 113 -5.62 -2.10 0.37
C ILE A 113 -6.85 -2.89 -0.08
N ALA A 114 -7.65 -3.39 0.85
CA ALA A 114 -8.90 -4.05 0.51
C ALA A 114 -9.87 -3.09 -0.21
N ILE A 115 -9.96 -1.84 0.27
CA ILE A 115 -10.76 -0.79 -0.38
C ILE A 115 -10.21 -0.47 -1.78
N TYR A 116 -8.92 -0.20 -1.91
CA TYR A 116 -8.29 0.09 -3.20
C TYR A 116 -8.38 -1.07 -4.19
N ALA A 117 -8.33 -2.31 -3.70
CA ALA A 117 -8.52 -3.49 -4.54
C ALA A 117 -9.97 -3.58 -5.04
N PHE A 118 -10.94 -3.27 -4.18
CA PHE A 118 -12.35 -3.22 -4.54
C PHE A 118 -12.61 -2.14 -5.59
N GLU A 119 -12.15 -0.92 -5.35
CA GLU A 119 -12.26 0.23 -6.28
C GLU A 119 -11.69 -0.10 -7.67
N TYR A 120 -10.46 -0.61 -7.72
CA TYR A 120 -9.83 -1.01 -8.97
C TYR A 120 -10.60 -2.14 -9.68
N CYS A 121 -11.07 -3.14 -8.93
CA CYS A 121 -11.83 -4.26 -9.49
C CYS A 121 -13.17 -3.82 -10.07
N VAL A 122 -13.88 -2.88 -9.43
CA VAL A 122 -15.15 -2.34 -9.93
C VAL A 122 -14.95 -1.68 -11.29
N ILE A 123 -13.95 -0.82 -11.43
CA ILE A 123 -13.67 -0.15 -12.70
C ILE A 123 -13.21 -1.13 -13.77
N ARG A 124 -12.32 -2.06 -13.44
CA ARG A 124 -11.86 -3.05 -14.40
C ARG A 124 -13.01 -3.91 -14.91
N LYS A 125 -13.94 -4.32 -14.04
CA LYS A 125 -15.14 -5.06 -14.43
C LYS A 125 -16.09 -4.20 -15.28
N ALA A 126 -16.29 -2.93 -14.93
CA ALA A 126 -17.11 -2.01 -15.72
C ALA A 126 -16.55 -1.82 -17.12
N PHE A 127 -15.24 -1.62 -17.26
CA PHE A 127 -14.54 -1.48 -18.53
C PHE A 127 -14.65 -2.76 -19.38
N LEU A 128 -14.38 -3.93 -18.78
CA LEU A 128 -14.52 -5.21 -19.48
C LEU A 128 -15.97 -5.46 -19.91
N LYS A 129 -16.97 -5.14 -19.08
CA LYS A 129 -18.38 -5.28 -19.45
C LYS A 129 -18.75 -4.40 -20.64
N TYR A 130 -18.27 -3.16 -20.68
CA TYR A 130 -18.51 -2.25 -21.80
C TYR A 130 -17.88 -2.76 -23.09
N HIS A 131 -16.67 -3.31 -23.03
CA HIS A 131 -15.98 -3.84 -24.21
C HIS A 131 -16.55 -5.19 -24.68
N ASN A 132 -17.10 -6.01 -23.78
CA ASN A 132 -17.72 -7.30 -24.12
C ASN A 132 -19.15 -7.17 -24.68
N GLN A 133 -19.71 -5.96 -24.77
CA GLN A 133 -21.01 -5.68 -25.39
C GLN A 133 -20.92 -5.29 -26.89
N THR A 134 -19.71 -5.16 -27.44
CA THR A 134 -19.48 -4.80 -28.85
C THR A 134 -19.12 -5.99 -29.76
N CYS A 135 -19.38 -7.24 -29.34
CA CYS A 135 -19.29 -8.44 -30.19
C CYS A 135 -20.58 -9.25 -30.11
#